data_AF-A0A849H4D9-F1
#
_entry.id   AF-A0A849H4D9-F1
#
_cell.length_a   1.000
_cell.length_b   1.000
_cell.length_c   1.000
_cell.angle_alpha   90.00
_cell.angle_beta   90.00
_cell.angle_gamma   90.00
#
_symmetry.space_group_name_H-M   'P 1'
#
loop_
_entity.id
_entity.type
_entity.pdbx_description
1 polymer ?
#
loop_
_entity_poly.entity_id
_entity_poly.type
_entity_poly.pdbx_seq_one_letter_code
_entity_poly.pdbx_strand_id
1 'polypeptide(L)'
;MPPKQPHLEPQSFAKHFNEALLLSALESGPKHGYQLALDIEERSGKRFGFKHGTLYPILHKLEKEGLIEGAWSDEGSRGKRKRYQLTRDGELYLQDLRMAWKGFIDRFCEVIREEG
;
A
#
# COMPACT_ATOMS: atom_id res chain seq x y z
N MET A 1 9.94 13.59 -10.65
CA MET A 1 9.98 12.53 -11.67
C MET A 1 8.77 11.66 -11.38
N PRO A 2 7.86 11.40 -12.34
CA PRO A 2 6.68 10.60 -12.04
C PRO A 2 7.10 9.20 -11.57
N PRO A 3 6.33 8.56 -10.67
CA PRO A 3 6.62 7.21 -10.23
C PRO A 3 6.67 6.27 -11.45
N LYS A 4 7.63 5.33 -11.44
CA LYS A 4 7.72 4.32 -12.49
C LYS A 4 6.45 3.46 -12.45
N GLN A 5 5.88 3.16 -13.62
CA GLN A 5 4.75 2.26 -13.73
C GLN A 5 5.06 0.91 -13.08
N PRO A 6 4.13 0.33 -12.29
CA PRO A 6 4.32 -0.95 -11.65
C PRO A 6 4.33 -2.07 -12.71
N HIS A 7 5.36 -2.91 -12.65
CA HIS A 7 5.44 -4.15 -13.42
C HIS A 7 5.49 -5.32 -12.43
N LEU A 8 4.44 -6.13 -12.41
CA LEU A 8 4.32 -7.24 -11.47
C LEU A 8 5.10 -8.45 -11.98
N GLU A 9 6.19 -8.77 -11.28
CA GLU A 9 7.01 -9.95 -11.52
C GLU A 9 7.12 -10.76 -10.23
N PRO A 10 7.38 -12.08 -10.29
CA PRO A 10 7.53 -12.91 -9.09
C PRO A 10 8.54 -12.33 -8.08
N GLN A 11 9.65 -11.75 -8.55
CA GLN A 11 10.69 -11.20 -7.66
C GLN A 11 10.26 -9.88 -6.99
N SER A 12 9.27 -9.18 -7.54
CA SER A 12 8.77 -7.89 -7.03
C SER A 12 7.38 -7.98 -6.39
N PHE A 13 6.77 -9.17 -6.39
CA PHE A 13 5.41 -9.43 -5.92
C PHE A 13 5.15 -8.86 -4.52
N ALA A 14 5.99 -9.22 -3.54
CA ALA A 14 5.81 -8.79 -2.15
C ALA A 14 5.87 -7.26 -1.99
N LYS A 15 6.73 -6.59 -2.78
CA LYS A 15 6.84 -5.13 -2.77
C LYS A 15 5.52 -4.51 -3.26
N HIS A 16 5.08 -4.84 -4.47
CA HIS A 16 3.89 -4.22 -5.07
C HIS A 16 2.59 -4.60 -4.35
N PHE A 17 2.57 -5.78 -3.70
CA PHE A 17 1.46 -6.20 -2.85
C PHE A 17 1.33 -5.27 -1.64
N ASN A 18 2.45 -5.02 -0.95
CA ASN A 18 2.45 -4.16 0.22
C ASN A 18 2.13 -2.70 -0.12
N GLU A 19 2.67 -2.20 -1.23
CA GLU A 19 2.39 -0.83 -1.72
C GLU A 19 0.89 -0.66 -2.03
N ALA A 20 0.27 -1.62 -2.72
CA ALA A 20 -1.16 -1.58 -3.03
C ALA A 20 -2.04 -1.54 -1.77
N LEU A 21 -1.71 -2.36 -0.76
CA LEU A 21 -2.46 -2.39 0.50
C LEU A 21 -2.36 -1.06 1.27
N LEU A 22 -1.14 -0.53 1.42
CA LEU A 22 -0.91 0.70 2.19
C LEU A 22 -1.51 1.92 1.50
N LEU A 23 -1.37 2.05 0.18
CA LEU A 23 -1.96 3.14 -0.58
C LEU A 23 -3.49 3.05 -0.57
N SER A 24 -4.09 1.86 -0.73
CA SER A 24 -5.56 1.73 -0.66
C SER A 24 -6.11 1.98 0.74
N ALA A 25 -5.35 1.74 1.80
CA ALA A 25 -5.77 2.09 3.15
C ALA A 25 -5.80 3.61 3.38
N LEU A 26 -5.10 4.40 2.57
CA LEU A 26 -5.07 5.87 2.65
C LEU A 26 -6.14 6.57 1.80
N GLU A 27 -6.87 5.86 0.92
CA GLU A 27 -7.91 6.47 0.05
C GLU A 27 -9.06 7.11 0.84
N SER A 28 -9.37 6.60 2.03
CA SER A 28 -10.40 7.19 2.90
C SER A 28 -9.88 8.37 3.74
N GLY A 29 -8.66 8.85 3.51
CA GLY A 29 -8.08 10.03 4.15
C GLY A 29 -6.88 9.73 5.06
N PRO A 30 -6.33 10.78 5.71
CA PRO A 30 -5.08 10.71 6.48
C PRO A 30 -5.14 9.74 7.65
N LYS A 31 -4.10 8.93 7.83
CA LYS A 31 -4.04 7.94 8.92
C LYS A 31 -2.66 7.83 9.54
N HIS A 32 -2.64 7.46 10.82
CA HIS A 32 -1.42 7.03 11.49
C HIS A 32 -1.00 5.64 11.01
N GLY A 33 0.30 5.34 11.05
CA GLY A 33 0.83 4.04 10.65
C GLY A 33 0.11 2.87 11.33
N TYR A 34 -0.14 2.96 12.64
CA TYR A 34 -0.87 1.92 13.37
C TYR A 34 -2.31 1.74 12.86
N GLN A 35 -3.04 2.83 12.60
CA GLN A 35 -4.40 2.74 12.06
C GLN A 35 -4.41 2.11 10.67
N LEU A 36 -3.42 2.40 9.83
CA LEU A 36 -3.29 1.75 8.52
C LEU A 36 -3.16 0.23 8.63
N ALA A 37 -2.35 -0.25 9.58
CA ALA A 37 -2.20 -1.69 9.81
C ALA A 37 -3.52 -2.34 10.24
N LEU A 38 -4.25 -1.70 11.15
CA LEU A 38 -5.56 -2.19 11.61
C LEU A 38 -6.59 -2.23 10.48
N ASP A 39 -6.71 -1.16 9.70
CA ASP A 39 -7.67 -1.09 8.59
C ASP A 39 -7.42 -2.19 7.55
N ILE A 40 -6.15 -2.48 7.26
CA ILE A 40 -5.76 -3.54 6.32
C ILE A 40 -6.10 -4.92 6.89
N GLU A 41 -5.82 -5.14 8.16
CA GLU A 41 -6.14 -6.39 8.85
C GLU A 41 -7.66 -6.63 8.85
N GLU A 42 -8.45 -5.61 9.19
CA GLU A 42 -9.91 -5.70 9.22
C GLU A 42 -10.50 -5.93 7.82
N ARG A 43 -10.15 -5.10 6.84
CA ARG A 43 -10.65 -5.20 5.46
C ARG A 43 -10.29 -6.52 4.77
N SER A 44 -9.19 -7.16 5.20
CA SER A 44 -8.74 -8.44 4.64
C SER A 44 -9.32 -9.65 5.36
N GLY A 45 -10.21 -9.49 6.33
CA GLY A 45 -10.70 -10.60 7.16
C GLY A 45 -9.57 -11.26 7.96
N LYS A 46 -8.62 -10.44 8.44
CA LYS A 46 -7.39 -10.84 9.16
C LYS A 46 -6.43 -11.69 8.33
N ARG A 47 -6.56 -11.70 7.00
CA ARG A 47 -5.69 -12.46 6.11
C ARG A 47 -4.35 -11.76 5.86
N PHE A 48 -4.37 -10.43 5.81
CA PHE A 48 -3.21 -9.59 5.56
C PHE A 48 -2.93 -8.71 6.77
N GLY A 49 -1.66 -8.50 7.08
CA GLY A 49 -1.28 -7.68 8.22
C GLY A 49 0.17 -7.27 8.12
N PHE A 50 0.50 -6.17 8.80
CA PHE A 50 1.84 -5.62 8.79
C PHE A 50 2.46 -5.68 10.18
N LYS A 51 3.66 -6.27 10.26
CA LYS A 51 4.54 -6.08 11.42
C LYS A 51 5.12 -4.67 11.38
N HIS A 52 5.40 -4.11 12.57
CA HIS A 52 6.02 -2.79 12.69
C HIS A 52 7.34 -2.67 11.90
N GLY A 53 8.17 -3.71 11.93
CA GLY A 53 9.44 -3.76 11.18
C GLY A 53 9.30 -3.80 9.66
N THR A 54 8.10 -4.00 9.12
CA THR A 54 7.81 -4.02 7.69
C THR A 54 7.05 -2.76 7.27
N LEU A 55 6.06 -2.36 8.06
CA LEU A 55 5.19 -1.21 7.77
C LEU A 55 5.98 0.08 7.55
N TYR A 56 6.78 0.49 8.54
CA TYR A 56 7.40 1.82 8.55
C TYR A 56 8.50 1.99 7.50
N PRO A 57 9.35 0.97 7.21
CA PRO A 57 10.24 1.06 6.05
C PRO A 57 9.52 1.28 4.72
N ILE A 58 8.35 0.66 4.51
CA ILE A 58 7.58 0.86 3.29
C ILE A 58 6.95 2.25 3.25
N LEU A 59 6.36 2.72 4.37
CA LEU A 59 5.83 4.09 4.45
C LEU A 59 6.92 5.13 4.18
N HIS A 60 8.10 4.98 4.76
CA HIS A 60 9.23 5.86 4.50
C HIS A 60 9.65 5.85 3.02
N LYS A 61 9.61 4.69 2.38
CA LYS A 61 9.92 4.56 0.95
C LYS A 61 8.86 5.26 0.09
N LEU A 62 7.57 4.99 0.33
CA LEU A 62 6.46 5.63 -0.39
C LEU A 62 6.51 7.15 -0.25
N GLU A 63 6.89 7.65 0.94
CA GLU A 63 7.07 9.07 1.20
C GLU A 63 8.25 9.65 0.41
N LYS A 64 9.40 8.95 0.41
CA LYS A 64 10.58 9.33 -0.38
C LYS A 64 10.29 9.35 -1.88
N GLU A 65 9.40 8.48 -2.35
CA GLU A 65 8.95 8.41 -3.75
C GLU A 65 7.86 9.45 -4.06
N GLY A 66 7.40 10.22 -3.08
CA GLY A 66 6.37 11.26 -3.26
C GLY A 66 4.96 10.72 -3.44
N LEU A 67 4.73 9.43 -3.18
CA LEU A 67 3.43 8.77 -3.30
C LEU A 67 2.53 9.03 -2.09
N ILE A 68 3.14 9.32 -0.95
CA ILE A 68 2.44 9.77 0.25
C ILE A 68 3.19 10.98 0.83
N GLU A 69 2.47 11.81 1.55
CA GLU A 69 3.06 12.86 2.38
C GLU A 69 2.80 12.56 3.84
N GLY A 70 3.72 12.99 4.71
CA GLY A 70 3.62 12.72 6.13
C GLY A 70 3.72 13.98 6.98
N ALA A 71 2.71 14.22 7.80
CA ALA A 71 2.65 15.34 8.73
C ALA A 71 2.80 14.85 10.18
N TRP A 72 3.72 15.44 10.92
CA TRP A 72 3.81 15.21 12.36
C TRP A 72 2.66 15.93 13.06
N SER A 73 1.92 15.18 13.86
CA SER A 73 0.88 15.70 14.75
C SER A 73 1.32 15.58 16.19
N ASP A 74 1.07 16.64 16.95
CA ASP A 74 1.28 16.65 18.39
C ASP A 74 0.03 16.10 19.07
N GLU A 75 0.13 14.90 19.66
CA GLU A 75 -0.97 14.25 20.39
C GLU A 75 -0.83 14.43 21.92
N GLY A 76 -0.29 15.57 22.35
CA GLY A 76 -0.14 15.90 23.77
C GLY A 76 0.68 14.84 24.51
N SER A 77 0.07 14.15 25.47
CA SER A 77 0.74 13.15 26.32
C SER A 77 1.17 11.87 25.60
N ARG A 78 0.68 11.61 24.38
CA ARG A 78 1.03 10.41 23.59
C ARG A 78 2.25 10.60 22.68
N GLY A 79 2.87 11.78 22.73
CA GLY A 79 4.02 12.15 21.92
C GLY A 79 3.65 12.45 20.46
N LYS A 80 4.68 12.76 19.65
CA LYS A 80 4.50 13.10 18.23
C LYS A 80 4.24 11.83 17.42
N ARG A 81 3.15 11.82 16.65
CA ARG A 81 2.84 10.74 15.71
C ARG A 81 2.69 11.30 14.31
N LYS A 82 3.24 10.59 13.34
CA LYS A 82 3.15 10.95 11.93
C LYS A 82 1.83 10.40 11.36
N ARG A 83 1.07 11.28 10.70
CA ARG A 83 -0.05 10.89 9.83
C ARG A 83 0.43 10.92 8.40
N TYR A 84 -0.01 9.96 7.62
CA TYR A 84 0.27 9.85 6.19
C TYR A 84 -1.00 10.16 5.40
N GLN A 85 -0.85 10.76 4.23
CA GLN A 85 -1.90 11.07 3.27
C GLN A 85 -1.41 10.69 1.88
N LEU A 86 -2.29 10.16 1.02
CA LEU A 86 -2.01 10.00 -0.41
C LEU A 86 -1.74 11.36 -1.06
N THR A 87 -0.72 11.41 -1.90
CA THR A 87 -0.54 12.51 -2.86
C THR A 87 -1.29 12.21 -4.15
N ARG A 88 -1.38 13.19 -5.05
CA ARG A 88 -1.92 12.98 -6.40
C ARG A 88 -1.16 11.90 -7.18
N ASP A 89 0.17 11.89 -7.07
CA ASP A 89 1.00 10.87 -7.71
C ASP A 89 0.77 9.48 -7.09
N GLY A 90 0.51 9.43 -5.77
CA GLY A 90 0.08 8.24 -5.05
C GLY A 90 -1.23 7.65 -5.57
N GLU A 91 -2.22 8.50 -5.82
CA GLU A 91 -3.51 8.08 -6.37
C GLU A 91 -3.35 7.47 -7.77
N LEU A 92 -2.58 8.13 -8.64
CA LEU A 92 -2.32 7.64 -9.99
C LEU A 92 -1.56 6.31 -9.97
N TYR A 93 -0.52 6.22 -9.14
CA TYR A 93 0.24 4.97 -8.98
C TYR A 93 -0.62 3.83 -8.42
N LEU A 94 -1.54 4.11 -7.49
CA LEU A 94 -2.49 3.12 -6.98
C LEU A 94 -3.44 2.63 -8.08
N GLN A 95 -3.89 3.52 -8.97
CA GLN A 95 -4.68 3.13 -10.13
C GLN A 95 -3.90 2.20 -11.06
N ASP A 96 -2.63 2.51 -11.34
CA ASP A 96 -1.76 1.64 -12.14
C ASP A 96 -1.54 0.28 -11.48
N LEU A 97 -1.32 0.26 -10.16
CA LEU A 97 -1.19 -0.99 -9.40
C LEU A 97 -2.45 -1.85 -9.52
N ARG A 98 -3.64 -1.26 -9.44
CA ARG A 98 -4.91 -1.99 -9.60
C ARG A 98 -5.02 -2.65 -10.97
N MET A 99 -4.69 -1.91 -12.03
CA MET A 99 -4.71 -2.44 -13.39
C MET A 99 -3.70 -3.58 -13.57
N ALA A 100 -2.48 -3.39 -13.07
CA ALA A 100 -1.44 -4.41 -13.12
C ALA A 100 -1.85 -5.69 -12.35
N TRP A 101 -2.38 -5.54 -11.13
CA TRP A 101 -2.84 -6.66 -10.30
C TRP A 101 -3.99 -7.42 -10.96
N LYS A 102 -4.96 -6.72 -11.52
CA LYS A 102 -6.04 -7.35 -12.27
C LYS A 102 -5.50 -8.19 -13.43
N GLY A 103 -4.65 -7.59 -14.28
CA GLY A 103 -4.08 -8.29 -15.43
C GLY A 103 -3.18 -9.46 -15.06
N PHE A 104 -2.49 -9.40 -13.91
CA PHE A 104 -1.68 -10.50 -13.39
C PHE A 104 -2.55 -11.64 -12.87
N ILE A 105 -3.55 -11.34 -12.04
CA ILE A 105 -4.44 -12.34 -11.44
C ILE A 105 -5.27 -13.04 -12.52
N ASP A 106 -5.80 -12.30 -13.49
CA ASP A 106 -6.58 -12.86 -14.60
C ASP A 106 -5.75 -13.93 -15.35
N ARG A 107 -4.50 -13.60 -15.73
CA ARG A 107 -3.57 -14.53 -16.39
C ARG A 107 -3.17 -15.70 -15.50
N PHE A 108 -2.90 -15.45 -14.22
CA PHE A 108 -2.58 -16.51 -13.28
C PHE A 108 -3.72 -17.53 -13.20
N CYS A 109 -4.96 -17.05 -13.04
CA CYS A 109 -6.16 -17.88 -13.00
C CYS A 109 -6.41 -18.64 -14.31
N GLU A 110 -6.08 -18.08 -15.47
CA GLU A 110 -6.16 -18.79 -16.75
C GLU A 110 -5.22 -20.00 -16.80
N VAL A 111 -3.99 -19.87 -16.29
CA VAL A 111 -2.98 -20.93 -16.33
C VAL A 111 -3.27 -22.07 -15.35
N ILE A 112 -3.80 -21.76 -14.16
CA ILE A 112 -4.04 -22.76 -13.11
C ILE A 112 -5.44 -23.40 -13.18
N ARG A 113 -6.28 -23.01 -14.13
CA ARG A 113 -7.57 -23.69 -14.34
C ARG A 113 -7.29 -25.12 -14.79
N GLU A 114 -7.86 -26.09 -14.08
CA GLU A 114 -7.96 -27.45 -14.58
C GLU A 114 -8.91 -27.44 -15.80
N GLU A 115 -8.46 -27.97 -16.93
CA GLU A 115 -9.36 -28.34 -18.02
C GLU A 115 -10.22 -29.49 -17.50
N GLY A 116 -11.52 -29.23 -17.33
CA GLY A 116 -12.52 -30.26 -17.03
C GLY A 116 -12.77 -31.16 -18.24
#